data_AF-A0A1Y3AR52-F1
#
_entry.id   AF-A0A1Y3AR52-F1
#
_cell.length_a   1.000
_cell.length_b   1.000
_cell.length_c   1.000
_cell.angle_alpha   90.00
_cell.angle_beta   90.00
_cell.angle_gamma   90.00
#
_symmetry.space_group_name_H-M   'P 1'
#
loop_
_entity.id
_entity.type
_entity.pdbx_description
1 polymer ?
#
loop_
_entity_poly.entity_id
_entity_poly.type
_entity_poly.pdbx_seq_one_letter_code
_entity_poly.pdbx_strand_id
1 'polypeptide(L)'
;MRESIIIHPFAYRTHTHKLGKVVTGYRIDRNNNWQLIGKGNPQLPQMFYPIHQQISIRPGDMVVARCTMFNNQSHPVQIGSTGDDEMCNFYIMYYVERMDHNLKKKICFTAGPPNFYWDNVFQVPKYVTEETNKFP
;
A
#
# COMPACT_ATOMS: atom_id res chain seq x y z
N MET A 1 2.04 -10.45 8.22
CA MET A 1 0.72 -11.02 8.50
C MET A 1 0.92 -12.17 9.46
N ARG A 2 0.27 -12.15 10.63
CA ARG A 2 0.52 -13.09 11.74
C ARG A 2 -0.61 -14.11 11.95
N GLU A 3 -1.70 -13.96 11.23
CA GLU A 3 -2.85 -14.86 11.33
C GLU A 3 -2.62 -16.11 10.48
N SER A 4 -3.13 -17.27 10.90
CA SER A 4 -2.95 -18.53 10.16
C SER A 4 -3.98 -18.67 9.03
N ILE A 5 -4.08 -17.66 8.18
CA ILE A 5 -5.05 -17.58 7.07
C ILE A 5 -4.30 -17.21 5.79
N ILE A 6 -4.61 -17.82 4.66
CA ILE A 6 -4.10 -17.38 3.36
C ILE A 6 -5.17 -16.51 2.72
N ILE A 7 -4.79 -15.30 2.30
CA ILE A 7 -5.69 -14.41 1.54
C ILE A 7 -5.23 -14.29 0.10
N HIS A 8 -6.20 -14.14 -0.79
CA HIS A 8 -5.99 -13.98 -2.23
C HIS A 8 -6.55 -12.63 -2.67
N PRO A 9 -5.69 -11.59 -2.76
CA PRO A 9 -6.06 -10.31 -3.35
C PRO A 9 -6.53 -10.48 -4.78
N PHE A 10 -7.65 -9.85 -5.14
CA PHE A 10 -8.15 -9.85 -6.52
C PHE A 10 -8.44 -8.44 -7.06
N ALA A 11 -8.57 -7.43 -6.19
CA ALA A 11 -8.69 -6.04 -6.60
C ALA A 11 -8.07 -5.09 -5.57
N TYR A 12 -7.70 -3.89 -6.00
CA TYR A 12 -7.15 -2.86 -5.13
C TYR A 12 -7.73 -1.48 -5.46
N ARG A 13 -7.71 -0.58 -4.48
CA ARG A 13 -8.08 0.83 -4.65
C ARG A 13 -7.05 1.70 -3.93
N THR A 14 -6.59 2.73 -4.63
CA THR A 14 -5.69 3.75 -4.09
C THR A 14 -6.48 4.98 -3.68
N HIS A 15 -6.13 5.61 -2.57
CA HIS A 15 -6.76 6.85 -2.15
C HIS A 15 -5.76 7.79 -1.47
N THR A 16 -5.79 9.04 -1.93
CA THR A 16 -5.20 10.23 -1.33
C THR A 16 -6.20 11.38 -1.56
N HIS A 17 -5.94 12.51 -0.93
CA HIS A 17 -6.48 13.80 -1.33
C HIS A 17 -5.65 14.35 -2.49
N LYS A 18 -5.33 15.66 -2.50
CA LYS A 18 -4.89 16.40 -3.70
C LYS A 18 -3.41 16.22 -4.07
N LEU A 19 -2.56 15.80 -3.13
CA LEU A 19 -1.10 15.83 -3.27
C LEU A 19 -0.50 14.49 -3.69
N GLY A 20 -1.29 13.40 -3.61
CA GLY A 20 -0.84 12.08 -4.04
C GLY A 20 -0.62 11.97 -5.55
N LYS A 21 0.57 11.48 -5.93
CA LYS A 21 0.97 11.22 -7.31
C LYS A 21 0.80 9.77 -7.69
N VAL A 22 1.28 8.88 -6.82
CA VAL A 22 1.27 7.44 -7.04
C VAL A 22 1.13 6.73 -5.70
N VAL A 23 0.28 5.71 -5.65
CA VAL A 23 0.20 4.77 -4.53
C VAL A 23 0.52 3.37 -5.05
N THR A 24 1.45 2.69 -4.36
CA THR A 24 1.88 1.33 -4.67
C THR A 24 1.70 0.44 -3.45
N GLY A 25 1.23 -0.78 -3.67
CA GLY A 25 1.17 -1.84 -2.65
C GLY A 25 1.96 -3.06 -3.07
N TYR A 26 2.68 -3.66 -2.13
CA TYR A 26 3.51 -4.84 -2.35
C TYR A 26 3.26 -5.91 -1.29
N ARG A 27 3.44 -7.16 -1.71
CA ARG A 27 3.67 -8.30 -0.83
C ARG A 27 5.19 -8.52 -0.75
N ILE A 28 5.70 -8.73 0.45
CA ILE A 28 7.08 -9.18 0.70
C ILE A 28 6.99 -10.57 1.32
N ASP A 29 7.57 -11.57 0.67
CA ASP A 29 7.61 -12.93 1.22
C ASP A 29 8.73 -13.08 2.27
N ARG A 30 8.81 -14.27 2.88
CA ARG A 30 9.82 -14.58 3.92
C ARG A 30 11.26 -14.59 3.40
N ASN A 31 11.46 -14.67 2.09
CA ASN A 31 12.77 -14.63 1.43
C ASN A 31 13.12 -13.22 0.94
N ASN A 32 12.36 -12.20 1.39
CA ASN A 32 12.49 -10.81 0.96
C ASN A 32 12.25 -10.58 -0.54
N ASN A 33 11.46 -11.44 -1.19
CA ASN A 33 11.01 -11.21 -2.56
C ASN A 33 9.79 -10.27 -2.55
N TRP A 34 9.86 -9.25 -3.39
CA TRP A 34 8.84 -8.22 -3.51
C TRP A 34 7.96 -8.49 -4.73
N GLN A 35 6.65 -8.58 -4.49
CA GLN A 35 5.65 -8.78 -5.54
C GLN A 35 4.66 -7.60 -5.52
N LEU A 36 4.50 -6.94 -6.67
CA LEU A 36 3.57 -5.81 -6.81
C LEU A 36 2.13 -6.32 -6.75
N ILE A 37 1.35 -5.77 -5.82
CA ILE A 37 -0.09 -6.02 -5.71
C ILE A 37 -0.85 -5.07 -6.64
N GLY A 38 -0.50 -3.79 -6.61
CA GLY A 38 -1.16 -2.77 -7.40
C GLY A 38 -0.43 -1.44 -7.36
N LYS A 39 -0.64 -0.65 -8.41
CA LYS A 39 -0.05 0.68 -8.60
C LYS A 39 -1.08 1.57 -9.28
N GLY A 40 -1.44 2.66 -8.64
CA GLY A 40 -2.46 3.57 -9.16
C GLY A 40 -2.08 5.04 -8.94
N ASN A 41 -2.56 5.90 -9.84
CA ASN A 41 -2.60 7.34 -9.63
C ASN A 41 -3.89 7.65 -8.85
N PRO A 42 -3.81 8.15 -7.60
CA PRO A 42 -4.99 8.38 -6.77
C PRO A 42 -5.85 9.58 -7.23
N GLN A 43 -5.37 10.38 -8.19
CA GLN A 43 -6.15 11.47 -8.81
C GLN A 43 -7.05 10.99 -9.97
N LEU A 44 -6.84 9.77 -10.46
CA LEU A 44 -7.75 9.12 -11.40
C LEU A 44 -8.97 8.56 -10.65
N PRO A 45 -10.04 8.12 -11.35
CA PRO A 45 -11.23 7.56 -10.70
C PRO A 45 -10.86 6.51 -9.65
N GLN A 46 -11.19 6.78 -8.39
CA GLN A 46 -10.78 5.96 -7.26
C GLN A 46 -11.68 4.74 -7.09
N MET A 47 -11.76 3.92 -8.13
CA MET A 47 -12.49 2.65 -8.14
C MET A 47 -11.57 1.49 -7.74
N PHE A 48 -12.17 0.31 -7.62
CA PHE A 48 -11.40 -0.91 -7.49
C PHE A 48 -10.93 -1.39 -8.87
N TYR A 49 -9.63 -1.60 -9.00
CA TYR A 49 -8.98 -2.13 -10.18
C TYR A 49 -8.58 -3.59 -9.96
N PRO A 50 -8.70 -4.45 -10.99
CA PRO A 50 -8.34 -5.85 -10.86
C PRO A 50 -6.82 -6.02 -10.68
N ILE A 51 -6.45 -7.01 -9.87
CA ILE A 51 -5.07 -7.48 -9.74
C ILE A 51 -4.87 -8.57 -10.80
N HIS A 52 -3.99 -8.31 -11.77
CA HIS A 52 -3.79 -9.20 -12.91
C HIS A 52 -2.89 -10.40 -12.60
N GLN A 53 -2.08 -10.30 -11.54
CA GLN A 53 -1.18 -11.38 -11.12
C GLN A 53 -1.83 -12.18 -10.00
N GLN A 54 -1.69 -13.50 -10.03
CA GLN A 54 -2.11 -14.33 -8.91
C GLN A 54 -1.17 -14.12 -7.73
N ILE A 55 -1.71 -13.60 -6.62
CA ILE A 55 -0.98 -13.32 -5.39
C ILE A 55 -1.68 -14.05 -4.25
N SER A 56 -0.89 -14.74 -3.44
CA SER A 56 -1.36 -15.39 -2.21
C SER A 56 -0.52 -14.85 -1.06
N ILE A 57 -1.14 -14.14 -0.13
CA ILE A 57 -0.47 -13.62 1.05
C ILE A 57 -0.60 -14.67 2.15
N ARG A 58 0.54 -15.25 2.54
CA ARG A 58 0.63 -16.35 3.49
C ARG A 58 1.04 -15.84 4.87
N PRO A 59 0.82 -16.63 5.94
CA PRO A 59 1.31 -16.28 7.27
C PRO A 59 2.83 -16.02 7.21
N GLY A 60 3.29 -14.95 7.85
CA GLY A 60 4.69 -14.50 7.81
C GLY A 60 5.01 -13.48 6.71
N ASP A 61 4.23 -13.40 5.63
CA ASP A 61 4.44 -12.39 4.59
C ASP A 61 4.13 -10.98 5.11
N MET A 62 4.78 -9.95 4.57
CA MET A 62 4.45 -8.55 4.84
C MET A 62 3.64 -7.95 3.70
N VAL A 63 2.69 -7.09 4.05
CA VAL A 63 1.97 -6.25 3.09
C VAL A 63 2.36 -4.83 3.41
N VAL A 64 2.90 -4.13 2.41
CA VAL A 64 3.40 -2.77 2.57
C VAL A 64 2.80 -1.88 1.48
N ALA A 65 2.54 -0.62 1.82
CA ALA A 65 2.06 0.38 0.87
C ALA A 65 2.87 1.66 1.01
N ARG A 66 3.14 2.32 -0.12
CA ARG A 66 3.85 3.59 -0.21
C ARG A 66 3.03 4.54 -1.05
N CYS A 67 2.88 5.77 -0.55
CA CYS A 67 2.34 6.89 -1.32
C CYS A 67 3.48 7.86 -1.64
N THR A 68 3.55 8.27 -2.90
CA THR A 68 4.41 9.35 -3.37
C THR A 68 3.57 10.61 -3.39
N MET A 69 3.99 11.61 -2.63
CA MET A 69 3.27 12.87 -2.50
C MET A 69 4.12 14.01 -3.07
N PHE A 70 3.48 15.02 -3.64
CA PHE A 70 4.11 16.26 -4.04
C PHE A 70 3.36 17.42 -3.40
N ASN A 71 4.00 18.05 -2.40
CA ASN A 71 3.43 19.21 -1.74
C ASN A 71 3.95 20.49 -2.40
N ASN A 72 3.06 21.21 -3.10
CA ASN A 72 3.33 22.53 -3.66
C ASN A 72 2.80 23.67 -2.78
N GLN A 73 2.30 23.38 -1.59
CA GLN A 73 1.82 24.37 -0.63
C GLN A 73 2.98 25.03 0.11
N SER A 74 2.74 26.22 0.65
CA SER A 74 3.70 26.96 1.48
C SER A 74 3.85 26.41 2.91
N HIS A 75 3.07 25.39 3.28
CA HIS A 75 3.03 24.81 4.61
C HIS A 75 3.06 23.28 4.56
N PRO A 76 3.52 22.62 5.65
CA PRO A 76 3.42 21.17 5.78
C PRO A 76 1.96 20.71 5.84
N VAL A 77 1.60 19.71 5.03
CA VAL A 77 0.28 19.05 5.08
C VAL A 77 0.39 17.77 5.90
N GLN A 78 -0.54 17.58 6.84
CA GLN A 78 -0.57 16.44 7.75
C GLN A 78 -1.59 15.40 7.31
N ILE A 79 -1.52 14.19 7.90
CA ILE A 79 -2.56 13.18 7.70
C ILE A 79 -3.83 13.57 8.45
N GLY A 80 -4.98 13.57 7.78
CA GLY A 80 -6.25 13.99 8.34
C GLY A 80 -7.43 13.74 7.40
N SER A 81 -8.63 14.10 7.83
CA SER A 81 -9.88 13.80 7.12
C SER A 81 -10.42 14.93 6.24
N THR A 82 -9.84 16.12 6.33
CA THR A 82 -10.31 17.27 5.58
C THR A 82 -9.63 17.37 4.21
N GLY A 83 -10.22 18.14 3.29
CA GLY A 83 -9.63 18.37 1.98
C GLY A 83 -8.34 19.22 1.97
N ASP A 84 -7.95 19.75 3.13
CA ASP A 84 -6.69 20.47 3.36
C ASP A 84 -5.64 19.58 4.04
N ASP A 85 -6.06 18.43 4.56
CA ASP A 85 -5.17 17.36 5.01
C ASP A 85 -4.84 16.39 3.87
N GLU A 86 -4.03 15.37 4.15
CA GLU A 86 -3.81 14.23 3.26
C GLU A 86 -4.21 12.88 3.87
N MET A 87 -4.36 11.88 3.00
CA MET A 87 -4.49 10.48 3.32
C MET A 87 -3.53 9.65 2.47
N CYS A 88 -3.13 8.49 2.98
CA CYS A 88 -2.39 7.48 2.23
C CYS A 88 -3.02 6.11 2.48
N ASN A 89 -3.98 5.74 1.64
CA ASN A 89 -4.74 4.51 1.79
C ASN A 89 -4.54 3.59 0.58
N PHE A 90 -4.25 2.33 0.85
CA PHE A 90 -4.22 1.25 -0.13
C PHE A 90 -5.17 0.15 0.30
N TYR A 91 -6.35 0.11 -0.32
CA TYR A 91 -7.37 -0.89 -0.03
C TYR A 91 -7.14 -2.12 -0.89
N ILE A 92 -7.29 -3.29 -0.28
CA ILE A 92 -7.18 -4.59 -0.95
C ILE A 92 -8.49 -5.33 -0.75
N MET A 93 -9.14 -5.70 -1.85
CA MET A 93 -10.19 -6.72 -1.85
C MET A 93 -9.55 -8.09 -2.01
N TYR A 94 -9.97 -9.02 -1.16
CA TYR A 94 -9.44 -10.37 -1.11
C TYR A 94 -10.56 -11.37 -0.87
N TYR A 95 -10.30 -12.62 -1.23
CA TYR A 95 -11.07 -13.76 -0.76
C TYR A 95 -10.18 -14.71 0.04
N VAL A 96 -10.82 -15.64 0.75
CA VAL A 96 -10.22 -16.72 1.54
C VAL A 96 -10.84 -18.03 1.10
N GLU A 97 -10.11 -19.14 1.24
CA GLU A 97 -10.61 -20.46 0.82
C GLU A 97 -11.80 -20.95 1.66
N ARG A 98 -11.90 -20.52 2.92
CA ARG A 98 -13.00 -20.91 3.83
C ARG A 98 -13.70 -19.68 4.39
N MET A 99 -15.03 -19.66 4.32
CA MET A 99 -15.84 -18.50 4.72
C MET A 99 -15.77 -18.18 6.23
N ASP A 100 -15.44 -19.17 7.07
CA ASP A 100 -15.26 -19.01 8.52
C ASP A 100 -13.88 -18.43 8.90
N HIS A 101 -12.93 -18.39 7.96
CA HIS A 101 -11.59 -17.85 8.17
C HIS A 101 -11.47 -16.41 7.67
N ASN A 102 -12.06 -15.48 8.43
CA ASN A 102 -11.88 -14.05 8.19
C ASN A 102 -10.69 -13.48 8.96
N LEU A 103 -9.96 -12.55 8.33
CA LEU A 103 -8.95 -11.76 9.03
C LEU A 103 -9.57 -10.98 10.19
N LYS A 104 -9.00 -11.14 11.38
CA LYS A 104 -9.34 -10.34 12.56
C LYS A 104 -8.74 -8.94 12.43
N LYS A 105 -7.49 -8.84 11.97
CA LYS A 105 -6.81 -7.56 11.73
C LYS A 105 -6.86 -7.21 10.25
N LYS A 106 -7.83 -6.37 9.90
CA LYS A 106 -8.04 -5.90 8.51
C LYS A 106 -7.30 -4.62 8.16
N ILE A 107 -6.75 -3.92 9.16
CA ILE A 107 -6.11 -2.62 9.00
C ILE A 107 -4.66 -2.69 9.48
N CYS A 108 -3.77 -2.12 8.66
CA CYS A 108 -2.37 -1.88 8.98
C CYS A 108 -2.08 -0.39 8.82
N PHE A 109 -1.29 0.17 9.74
CA PHE A 109 -0.96 1.59 9.75
C PHE A 109 0.47 1.78 10.27
N THR A 110 1.17 2.78 9.75
CA THR A 110 2.49 3.23 10.20
C THR A 110 2.53 4.75 10.18
N ALA A 111 3.37 5.37 11.02
CA ALA A 111 3.50 6.83 11.07
C ALA A 111 4.06 7.45 9.77
N GLY A 112 4.74 6.66 8.93
CA GLY A 112 5.39 7.16 7.72
C GLY A 112 6.50 8.19 8.01
N PRO A 113 7.08 8.80 6.96
CA PRO A 113 8.06 9.87 7.11
C PRO A 113 7.48 11.08 7.87
N PRO A 114 8.30 11.82 8.66
CA PRO A 114 9.73 11.57 8.91
C PRO A 114 10.01 10.51 9.99
N ASN A 115 8.96 9.96 10.62
CA ASN A 115 9.10 9.11 11.80
C ASN A 115 9.41 7.63 11.48
N PHE A 116 9.12 7.18 10.25
CA PHE A 116 9.27 5.80 9.84
C PHE A 116 9.64 5.67 8.36
N TYR A 117 10.70 4.90 8.10
CA TYR A 117 11.16 4.52 6.77
C TYR A 117 11.31 3.00 6.69
N TRP A 118 11.08 2.45 5.50
CA TRP A 118 11.19 1.01 5.25
C TRP A 118 12.61 0.48 5.43
N ASP A 119 13.61 1.28 5.08
CA ASP A 119 15.04 0.93 5.19
C ASP A 119 15.47 0.59 6.62
N ASN A 120 14.71 1.04 7.61
CA ASN A 120 14.93 0.71 9.02
C ASN A 120 14.45 -0.70 9.40
N VAL A 121 13.68 -1.37 8.53
CA VAL A 121 13.02 -2.65 8.84
C VAL A 121 13.48 -3.76 7.89
N PHE A 122 13.67 -3.45 6.61
CA PHE A 122 14.07 -4.42 5.60
C PHE A 122 14.79 -3.75 4.43
N GLN A 123 15.54 -4.55 3.67
CA GLN A 123 16.23 -4.06 2.48
C GLN A 123 15.22 -3.76 1.36
N VAL A 124 15.13 -2.49 0.97
CA VAL A 124 14.26 -2.04 -0.13
C VAL A 124 15.02 -2.17 -1.46
N PRO A 125 14.50 -2.92 -2.45
CA PRO A 125 15.13 -3.01 -3.76
C PRO A 125 15.18 -1.66 -4.48
N LYS A 126 16.26 -1.39 -5.22
CA LYS A 126 16.46 -0.12 -5.94
C LYS A 126 15.30 0.24 -6.86
N TYR A 127 14.75 -0.74 -7.59
CA TYR A 127 13.66 -0.51 -8.52
C TYR A 127 12.39 0.03 -7.84
N VAL A 128 12.12 -0.34 -6.57
CA VAL A 128 10.97 0.18 -5.80
C VAL A 128 11.14 1.68 -5.54
N THR A 129 12.37 2.11 -5.26
CA THR A 129 12.70 3.53 -5.05
C THR A 129 12.77 4.31 -6.35
N GLU A 130 13.39 3.75 -7.40
CA GLU A 130 13.49 4.40 -8.72
C GLU A 130 12.12 4.59 -9.39
N GLU A 131 11.20 3.62 -9.24
CA GLU A 131 9.83 3.78 -9.74
C GLU A 131 9.09 4.95 -9.09
N THR A 132 9.41 5.27 -7.84
CA THR A 132 8.82 6.41 -7.12
C THR A 132 9.31 7.73 -7.72
N ASN A 133 10.61 7.81 -8.06
CA ASN A 133 11.25 9.03 -8.58
C ASN A 133 10.85 9.40 -10.01
N LYS A 134 10.20 8.50 -10.75
CA LYS A 134 9.69 8.76 -12.10
C LYS A 134 8.46 9.67 -12.14
N PHE A 135 7.88 10.01 -10.98
CA PHE A 135 6.64 10.79 -10.88
C PHE A 135 6.84 12.01 -9.97
N PRO A 136 7.31 13.16 -10.51
CA PRO A 136 7.31 14.44 -9.81
C PRO A 136 5.89 15.01 -9.58
#